data_AF-A0A7L9BNI7-F1
#
_entry.id   AF-A0A7L9BNI7-F1
#
_cell.length_a   1.000
_cell.length_b   1.000
_cell.length_c   1.000
_cell.angle_alpha   90.00
_cell.angle_beta   90.00
_cell.angle_gamma   90.00
#
_symmetry.space_group_name_H-M   'P 1'
#
loop_
_entity.id
_entity.type
_entity.pdbx_description
1 polymer ?
#
loop_
_entity_poly.entity_id
_entity_poly.type
_entity_poly.pdbx_seq_one_letter_code
_entity_poly.pdbx_strand_id
1 'polypeptide(L)'
;MTNPAVVRPRSPEWGVPPSFGQSAGAILFFGFATSAVMWVLWFLLHHPAVGATPSISGPLLIAAQIVGSVVAARSLAASHGRWTALVGSKLSGLLTGLINLASLSSMLVAPAGGTDASRPSTAVMIGGYVALSVVIGGLAGWLAPRVSRPGVGSAPTPADWLARLARVVVVLLVPLLLVGGLVTSTGSGLAVPDWPGTFGGNMFLYPISAMASCDKVYVEHGHRLFGVLVGLGTMALAGYTLAVEGRVWVRLWAVLIFVLVCGQGVLGGVRVVQESQYGALVHGVLAQVIFAMLVALACSTSGAYRSETGGAEAGDRGRKALATALLHTTLLQLVFGAMYRHLGSPHALYSHIAVALVVLLLGVLAGGRFASRPNPGRTAAGFVAVGSGRAVLVVVSLQFVLGLAALMAAPPSSFKAPPKADEIRAMAEAGAEAPPAWKPLVRTAHQANGALLLAVATTMVVFGRRLSASPARAV
;
A
#
# COMPACT_ATOMS: atom_id res chain seq x y z
N MET A 1 -37.02 53.40 11.35
CA MET A 1 -36.23 52.36 12.05
C MET A 1 -36.80 51.00 11.66
N THR A 2 -36.22 50.34 10.66
CA THR A 2 -36.68 49.05 10.14
C THR A 2 -35.97 47.91 10.86
N ASN A 3 -36.77 47.00 11.42
CA ASN A 3 -36.37 45.84 12.21
C ASN A 3 -35.43 44.91 11.43
N PRO A 4 -34.24 44.50 11.94
CA PRO A 4 -33.38 43.55 11.27
C PRO A 4 -34.04 42.17 11.27
N ALA A 5 -34.28 41.63 10.08
CA ALA A 5 -34.78 40.28 9.90
C ALA A 5 -33.82 39.28 10.58
N VAL A 6 -34.31 38.61 11.62
CA VAL A 6 -33.66 37.46 12.24
C VAL A 6 -33.54 36.37 11.17
N VAL A 7 -32.35 36.23 10.58
CA VAL A 7 -32.01 35.08 9.74
C VAL A 7 -32.01 33.86 10.65
N ARG A 8 -33.13 33.14 10.69
CA ARG A 8 -33.18 31.83 11.34
C ARG A 8 -32.18 30.91 10.61
N PRO A 9 -31.33 30.15 11.31
CA PRO A 9 -30.52 29.13 10.67
C PRO A 9 -31.48 28.17 9.94
N ARG A 10 -31.26 27.96 8.64
CA ARG A 10 -32.02 26.96 7.87
C ARG A 10 -31.99 25.66 8.66
N SER A 11 -33.16 25.11 8.95
CA SER A 11 -33.25 23.73 9.43
C SER A 11 -32.49 22.85 8.42
N PRO A 12 -31.82 21.77 8.84
CA PRO A 12 -31.07 20.97 7.89
C PRO A 12 -32.09 20.16 7.11
N GLU A 13 -32.57 20.73 6.00
CA GLU A 13 -33.59 20.18 5.13
C GLU A 13 -33.20 18.78 4.68
N TRP A 14 -34.20 17.90 4.56
CA TRP A 14 -34.10 16.57 3.97
C TRP A 14 -33.93 16.69 2.46
N GLY A 15 -32.84 17.32 2.03
CA GLY A 15 -32.50 17.55 0.62
C GLY A 15 -32.30 16.23 -0.13
N VAL A 16 -32.50 16.30 -1.45
CA VAL A 16 -32.35 15.19 -2.40
C VAL A 16 -31.00 14.49 -2.17
N PRO A 17 -30.97 13.15 -2.01
CA PRO A 17 -29.72 12.44 -1.84
C PRO A 17 -28.80 12.72 -3.03
N PRO A 18 -27.52 13.04 -2.80
CA PRO A 18 -26.56 13.16 -3.89
C PRO A 18 -26.54 11.85 -4.69
N SER A 19 -26.38 11.96 -6.01
CA SER A 19 -26.29 10.76 -6.86
C SER A 19 -25.24 9.79 -6.31
N PHE A 20 -25.50 8.48 -6.38
CA PHE A 20 -24.60 7.43 -5.87
C PHE A 20 -23.13 7.63 -6.33
N GLY A 21 -22.94 8.18 -7.53
CA GLY A 21 -21.62 8.53 -8.08
C GLY A 21 -20.82 9.58 -7.27
N GLN A 22 -21.48 10.50 -6.56
CA GLN A 22 -20.79 11.52 -5.74
C GLN A 22 -20.16 10.95 -4.46
N SER A 23 -20.74 9.86 -3.92
CA SER A 23 -20.26 9.24 -2.67
C SER A 23 -19.40 7.99 -2.90
N ALA A 24 -19.41 7.42 -4.10
CA ALA A 24 -18.70 6.17 -4.42
C ALA A 24 -17.20 6.25 -4.09
N GLY A 25 -16.53 7.36 -4.45
CA GLY A 25 -15.12 7.55 -4.14
C GLY A 25 -14.80 7.60 -2.65
N ALA A 26 -15.69 8.19 -1.84
CA ALA A 26 -15.54 8.22 -0.39
C ALA A 26 -15.72 6.81 0.22
N ILE A 27 -16.73 6.07 -0.24
CA ILE A 27 -16.99 4.69 0.19
C ILE A 27 -15.77 3.79 -0.09
N LEU A 28 -15.22 3.86 -1.31
CA LEU A 28 -14.01 3.12 -1.68
C LEU A 28 -12.83 3.53 -0.80
N PHE A 29 -12.58 4.84 -0.66
CA PHE A 29 -11.48 5.35 0.15
C PHE A 29 -11.53 4.86 1.60
N PHE A 30 -12.66 5.05 2.29
CA PHE A 30 -12.79 4.68 3.70
C PHE A 30 -12.82 3.16 3.89
N GLY A 31 -13.43 2.43 2.95
CA GLY A 31 -13.46 0.97 2.96
C GLY A 31 -12.05 0.38 2.93
N PHE A 32 -11.26 0.77 1.93
CA PHE A 32 -9.86 0.32 1.79
C PHE A 32 -8.94 0.88 2.87
N ALA A 33 -9.09 2.12 3.30
CA ALA A 33 -8.25 2.70 4.35
C ALA A 33 -8.44 1.99 5.69
N THR A 34 -9.69 1.66 6.05
CA THR A 34 -9.99 0.93 7.28
C THR A 34 -9.47 -0.51 7.18
N SER A 35 -9.71 -1.20 6.05
CA SER A 35 -9.14 -2.53 5.80
C SER A 35 -7.62 -2.53 5.87
N ALA A 36 -6.92 -1.53 5.31
CA ALA A 36 -5.47 -1.44 5.38
C ALA A 36 -4.94 -1.51 6.82
N VAL A 37 -5.53 -0.71 7.71
CA VAL A 37 -5.16 -0.69 9.14
C VAL A 37 -5.45 -2.04 9.79
N MET A 38 -6.64 -2.59 9.54
CA MET A 38 -7.04 -3.88 10.11
C MET A 38 -6.15 -5.03 9.65
N TRP A 39 -5.71 -5.04 8.39
CA TRP A 39 -4.83 -6.07 7.84
C TRP A 39 -3.43 -6.02 8.43
N VAL A 40 -2.87 -4.82 8.62
CA VAL A 40 -1.58 -4.65 9.30
C VAL A 40 -1.70 -5.11 10.76
N LEU A 41 -2.75 -4.69 11.47
CA LEU A 41 -3.00 -5.14 12.84
C LEU A 41 -3.18 -6.66 12.90
N TRP A 42 -3.96 -7.23 11.98
CA TRP A 42 -4.19 -8.67 11.89
C TRP A 42 -2.89 -9.44 11.70
N PHE A 43 -2.03 -9.00 10.78
CA PHE A 43 -0.73 -9.64 10.52
C PHE A 43 0.22 -9.54 11.72
N LEU A 44 0.22 -8.42 12.45
CA LEU A 44 1.07 -8.28 13.63
C LEU A 44 0.54 -9.11 14.81
N LEU A 45 -0.76 -9.05 15.08
CA LEU A 45 -1.37 -9.72 16.23
C LEU A 45 -1.33 -11.24 16.11
N HIS A 46 -1.40 -11.78 14.89
CA HIS A 46 -1.36 -13.23 14.67
C HIS A 46 0.06 -13.75 14.36
N HIS A 47 1.07 -12.90 14.42
CA HIS A 47 2.45 -13.34 14.26
C HIS A 47 2.85 -14.28 15.41
N PRO A 48 3.51 -15.43 15.15
CA PRO A 48 3.85 -16.42 16.20
C PRO A 48 4.64 -15.82 17.36
N ALA A 49 5.56 -14.90 17.06
CA ALA A 49 6.37 -14.19 18.06
C ALA A 49 5.59 -13.24 18.98
N VAL A 50 4.38 -12.81 18.61
CA VAL A 50 3.56 -11.90 19.43
C VAL A 50 2.66 -12.69 20.39
N GLY A 51 2.17 -13.85 19.97
CA GLY A 51 1.36 -14.73 20.83
C GLY A 51 0.04 -14.12 21.29
N ALA A 52 -0.56 -13.19 20.55
CA ALA A 52 -1.82 -12.57 20.97
C ALA A 52 -2.98 -13.59 20.91
N THR A 53 -3.78 -13.64 21.98
CA THR A 53 -4.94 -14.51 22.05
C THR A 53 -6.13 -13.93 21.27
N PRO A 54 -7.13 -14.74 20.86
CA PRO A 54 -8.34 -14.25 20.21
C PRO A 54 -9.11 -13.20 21.05
N SER A 55 -9.02 -13.29 22.37
CA SER A 55 -9.60 -12.31 23.31
C SER A 55 -8.94 -10.93 23.26
N ILE A 56 -7.72 -10.83 22.71
CA ILE A 56 -7.01 -9.57 22.48
C ILE A 56 -7.16 -9.13 21.03
N SER A 57 -6.92 -10.04 20.07
CA SER A 57 -6.91 -9.69 18.66
C SER A 57 -8.29 -9.27 18.13
N GLY A 58 -9.36 -9.97 18.53
CA GLY A 58 -10.72 -9.66 18.12
C GLY A 58 -11.17 -8.24 18.50
N PRO A 59 -11.11 -7.85 19.79
CA PRO A 59 -11.48 -6.50 20.22
C PRO A 59 -10.65 -5.39 19.58
N LEU A 60 -9.34 -5.59 19.38
CA LEU A 60 -8.48 -4.60 18.73
C LEU A 60 -8.86 -4.37 17.25
N LEU A 61 -9.19 -5.44 16.52
CA LEU A 61 -9.67 -5.34 15.15
C LEU A 61 -11.04 -4.66 15.07
N ILE A 62 -11.96 -4.95 15.99
CA ILE A 62 -13.26 -4.28 16.09
C ILE A 62 -13.07 -2.79 16.44
N ALA A 63 -12.16 -2.47 17.37
CA ALA A 63 -11.85 -1.08 17.72
C ALA A 63 -11.31 -0.29 16.51
N ALA A 64 -10.40 -0.89 15.73
CA ALA A 64 -9.90 -0.30 14.49
C ALA A 64 -11.04 -0.05 13.48
N GLN A 65 -11.98 -1.00 13.34
CA GLN A 65 -13.17 -0.84 12.50
C GLN A 65 -14.07 0.30 12.96
N ILE A 66 -14.31 0.42 14.26
CA ILE A 66 -15.12 1.49 14.85
C ILE A 66 -14.47 2.84 14.58
N VAL A 67 -13.15 2.98 14.83
CA VAL A 67 -12.41 4.22 14.57
C VAL A 67 -12.50 4.61 13.10
N GLY A 68 -12.22 3.68 12.19
CA GLY A 68 -12.33 3.92 10.74
C GLY A 68 -13.74 4.35 10.33
N SER A 69 -14.76 3.68 10.86
CA SER A 69 -16.18 3.99 10.60
C SER A 69 -16.59 5.36 11.14
N VAL A 70 -16.11 5.75 12.32
CA VAL A 70 -16.35 7.08 12.91
C VAL A 70 -15.68 8.18 12.07
N VAL A 71 -14.44 7.97 11.63
CA VAL A 71 -13.74 8.92 10.75
C VAL A 71 -14.48 9.08 9.42
N ALA A 72 -14.90 7.98 8.81
CA ALA A 72 -15.70 7.99 7.58
C ALA A 72 -17.01 8.77 7.76
N ALA A 73 -17.77 8.44 8.81
CA ALA A 73 -19.05 9.05 9.12
C ALA A 73 -18.94 10.56 9.37
N ARG A 74 -17.93 11.01 10.13
CA ARG A 74 -17.70 12.44 10.39
C ARG A 74 -17.31 13.18 9.11
N SER A 75 -16.47 12.59 8.28
CA SER A 75 -16.08 13.21 7.00
C SER A 75 -17.26 13.35 6.05
N LEU A 76 -18.08 12.31 5.91
CA LEU A 76 -19.28 12.32 5.08
C LEU A 76 -20.36 13.26 5.62
N ALA A 77 -20.57 13.29 6.94
CA ALA A 77 -21.54 14.19 7.57
C ALA A 77 -21.16 15.66 7.33
N ALA A 78 -19.88 15.99 7.50
CA ALA A 78 -19.37 17.35 7.32
C ALA A 78 -19.40 17.83 5.86
N SER A 79 -19.33 16.92 4.89
CA SER A 79 -19.18 17.26 3.46
C SER A 79 -20.46 17.06 2.63
N HIS A 80 -21.30 16.08 2.95
CA HIS A 80 -22.45 15.67 2.12
C HIS A 80 -23.75 15.51 2.92
N GLY A 81 -23.75 15.94 4.18
CA GLY A 81 -24.94 15.94 5.05
C GLY A 81 -25.30 14.58 5.66
N ARG A 82 -26.40 14.58 6.44
CA ARG A 82 -26.79 13.48 7.33
C ARG A 82 -27.07 12.15 6.61
N TRP A 83 -27.77 12.18 5.47
CA TRP A 83 -28.16 10.97 4.74
C TRP A 83 -26.97 10.27 4.13
N THR A 84 -26.10 11.06 3.50
CA THR A 84 -24.88 10.56 2.88
C THR A 84 -23.93 10.00 3.93
N ALA A 85 -23.87 10.61 5.11
CA ALA A 85 -23.15 10.03 6.25
C ALA A 85 -23.69 8.65 6.63
N LEU A 86 -25.00 8.50 6.77
CA LEU A 86 -25.60 7.21 7.14
C LEU A 86 -25.37 6.14 6.07
N VAL A 87 -25.76 6.42 4.82
CA VAL A 87 -25.70 5.44 3.73
C VAL A 87 -24.25 5.15 3.34
N GLY A 88 -23.43 6.19 3.17
CA GLY A 88 -22.02 6.04 2.81
C GLY A 88 -21.22 5.30 3.87
N SER A 89 -21.49 5.51 5.16
CA SER A 89 -20.79 4.76 6.23
C SER A 89 -21.25 3.30 6.30
N LYS A 90 -22.52 2.99 6.05
CA LYS A 90 -22.99 1.60 5.92
C LYS A 90 -22.30 0.88 4.76
N LEU A 91 -22.23 1.52 3.59
CA LEU A 91 -21.59 0.95 2.40
C LEU A 91 -20.07 0.84 2.57
N SER A 92 -19.44 1.79 3.24
CA SER A 92 -18.02 1.68 3.62
C SER A 92 -17.80 0.52 4.58
N GLY A 93 -18.67 0.35 5.58
CA GLY A 93 -18.62 -0.77 6.51
C GLY A 93 -18.84 -2.12 5.81
N LEU A 94 -19.78 -2.19 4.87
CA LEU A 94 -19.98 -3.36 4.00
C LEU A 94 -18.70 -3.69 3.23
N LEU A 95 -18.12 -2.70 2.55
CA LEU A 95 -16.89 -2.89 1.77
C LEU A 95 -15.73 -3.37 2.64
N THR A 96 -15.52 -2.77 3.82
CA THR A 96 -14.49 -3.22 4.76
C THR A 96 -14.75 -4.65 5.23
N GLY A 97 -16.00 -4.99 5.57
CA GLY A 97 -16.38 -6.36 5.94
C GLY A 97 -16.04 -7.35 4.83
N LEU A 98 -16.41 -7.06 3.59
CA LEU A 98 -16.13 -7.92 2.43
C LEU A 98 -14.63 -8.10 2.16
N ILE A 99 -13.84 -7.01 2.20
CA ILE A 99 -12.39 -7.07 2.00
C ILE A 99 -11.73 -7.93 3.09
N ASN A 100 -12.14 -7.77 4.35
CA ASN A 100 -11.55 -8.47 5.47
C ASN A 100 -11.94 -9.95 5.56
N LEU A 101 -12.93 -10.41 4.78
CA LEU A 101 -13.19 -11.85 4.67
C LEU A 101 -11.97 -12.61 4.17
N ALA A 102 -11.15 -12.03 3.28
CA ALA A 102 -9.95 -12.69 2.77
C ALA A 102 -8.87 -12.89 3.86
N SER A 103 -8.86 -12.10 4.93
CA SER A 103 -7.95 -12.30 6.07
C SER A 103 -8.58 -13.10 7.21
N LEU A 104 -9.90 -13.00 7.40
CA LEU A 104 -10.64 -13.64 8.50
C LEU A 104 -11.13 -15.05 8.20
N SER A 105 -11.26 -15.43 6.92
CA SER A 105 -11.77 -16.74 6.52
C SER A 105 -10.88 -17.91 6.98
N SER A 106 -9.60 -17.63 7.21
CA SER A 106 -8.63 -18.51 7.87
C SER A 106 -8.93 -18.78 9.36
N MET A 107 -9.75 -17.97 10.03
CA MET A 107 -10.22 -18.20 11.41
C MET A 107 -11.51 -19.02 11.46
N LEU A 108 -12.17 -19.22 10.32
CA LEU A 108 -13.49 -19.82 10.23
C LEU A 108 -13.47 -21.35 10.04
N VAL A 109 -12.29 -21.92 9.80
CA VAL A 109 -12.09 -23.35 9.64
C VAL A 109 -11.63 -23.93 10.98
N ALA A 110 -12.37 -24.93 11.48
CA ALA A 110 -12.00 -25.63 12.71
C ALA A 110 -10.66 -26.37 12.54
N PRO A 111 -9.84 -26.49 13.60
CA PRO A 111 -8.68 -27.38 13.58
C PRO A 111 -9.12 -28.81 13.22
N ALA A 112 -8.30 -29.52 12.45
CA ALA A 112 -8.56 -30.92 12.11
C ALA A 112 -8.75 -31.74 13.40
N GLY A 113 -9.95 -32.30 13.59
CA GLY A 113 -10.29 -33.17 14.73
C GLY A 113 -11.21 -32.59 15.80
N GLY A 114 -11.61 -31.31 15.73
CA GLY A 114 -12.53 -30.69 16.71
C GLY A 114 -13.96 -30.55 16.20
N THR A 115 -14.86 -31.47 16.54
CA THR A 115 -16.31 -31.31 16.34
C THR A 115 -16.93 -30.60 17.55
N ASP A 116 -16.63 -29.31 17.72
CA ASP A 116 -17.40 -28.48 18.66
C ASP A 116 -18.79 -28.25 18.05
N ALA A 117 -19.77 -29.05 18.44
CA ALA A 117 -21.17 -28.90 18.00
C ALA A 117 -21.79 -27.54 18.36
N SER A 118 -21.13 -26.77 19.24
CA SER A 118 -21.50 -25.41 19.66
C SER A 118 -20.97 -24.30 18.74
N ARG A 119 -20.05 -24.59 17.81
CA ARG A 119 -19.51 -23.59 16.89
C ARG A 119 -20.55 -23.25 15.79
N PRO A 120 -20.87 -21.96 15.58
CA PRO A 120 -21.72 -21.56 14.46
C PRO A 120 -21.12 -22.01 13.12
N SER A 121 -21.99 -22.30 12.13
CA SER A 121 -21.52 -22.67 10.80
C SER A 121 -20.71 -21.54 10.15
N THR A 122 -19.79 -21.89 9.24
CA THR A 122 -18.97 -20.92 8.50
C THR A 122 -19.82 -19.84 7.82
N ALA A 123 -20.96 -20.21 7.25
CA ALA A 123 -21.89 -19.27 6.63
C ALA A 123 -22.45 -18.24 7.64
N VAL A 124 -22.82 -18.68 8.84
CA VAL A 124 -23.31 -17.80 9.90
C VAL A 124 -22.21 -16.86 10.39
N MET A 125 -20.97 -17.34 10.51
CA MET A 125 -19.84 -16.49 10.91
C MET A 125 -19.51 -15.42 9.86
N ILE A 126 -19.49 -15.79 8.58
CA ILE A 126 -19.29 -14.83 7.46
C ILE A 126 -20.41 -13.79 7.45
N GLY A 127 -21.67 -14.25 7.48
CA GLY A 127 -22.83 -13.38 7.48
C GLY A 127 -22.86 -12.44 8.68
N GLY A 128 -22.56 -12.98 9.87
CA GLY A 128 -22.48 -12.22 11.12
C GLY A 128 -21.39 -11.15 11.09
N TYR A 129 -20.19 -11.46 10.56
CA TYR A 129 -19.11 -10.50 10.45
C TYR A 129 -19.43 -9.35 9.48
N VAL A 130 -20.01 -9.67 8.32
CA VAL A 130 -20.43 -8.67 7.34
C VAL A 130 -21.56 -7.80 7.91
N ALA A 131 -22.56 -8.41 8.55
CA ALA A 131 -23.64 -7.70 9.20
C ALA A 131 -23.13 -6.77 10.31
N LEU A 132 -22.22 -7.25 11.16
CA LEU A 132 -21.58 -6.45 12.20
C LEU A 132 -20.85 -5.24 11.60
N SER A 133 -20.12 -5.42 10.50
CA SER A 133 -19.39 -4.33 9.83
C SER A 133 -20.34 -3.26 9.28
N VAL A 134 -21.50 -3.66 8.74
CA VAL A 134 -22.57 -2.75 8.30
C VAL A 134 -23.21 -2.03 9.49
N VAL A 135 -23.46 -2.73 10.60
CA VAL A 135 -24.03 -2.14 11.82
C VAL A 135 -23.09 -1.10 12.42
N ILE A 136 -21.80 -1.41 12.56
CA ILE A 136 -20.79 -0.46 13.05
C ILE A 136 -20.77 0.81 12.17
N GLY A 137 -20.72 0.63 10.84
CA GLY A 137 -20.77 1.75 9.89
C GLY A 137 -22.07 2.56 10.00
N GLY A 138 -23.22 1.88 10.14
CA GLY A 138 -24.52 2.52 10.28
C GLY A 138 -24.69 3.30 11.58
N LEU A 139 -24.24 2.76 12.70
CA LEU A 139 -24.26 3.44 14.00
C LEU A 139 -23.36 4.67 13.98
N ALA A 140 -22.14 4.56 13.44
CA ALA A 140 -21.24 5.69 13.27
C ALA A 140 -21.87 6.77 12.37
N GLY A 141 -22.43 6.38 11.23
CA GLY A 141 -23.13 7.26 10.29
C GLY A 141 -24.35 7.96 10.89
N TRP A 142 -25.08 7.27 11.77
CA TRP A 142 -26.22 7.83 12.50
C TRP A 142 -25.77 8.83 13.57
N LEU A 143 -24.73 8.52 14.34
CA LEU A 143 -24.23 9.38 15.42
C LEU A 143 -23.47 10.62 14.91
N ALA A 144 -22.69 10.49 13.86
CA ALA A 144 -21.75 11.52 13.42
C ALA A 144 -22.38 12.91 13.15
N PRO A 145 -23.56 13.04 12.52
CA PRO A 145 -24.19 14.35 12.31
C PRO A 145 -24.58 15.09 13.61
N ARG A 146 -24.69 14.38 14.75
CA ARG A 146 -25.02 14.99 16.05
C ARG A 146 -23.82 15.65 16.71
N VAL A 147 -22.62 15.24 16.33
CA VAL A 147 -21.35 15.69 16.93
C VAL A 147 -20.45 16.43 15.94
N SER A 148 -20.76 16.34 14.64
CA SER A 148 -19.98 16.98 13.58
C SER A 148 -20.53 18.36 13.27
N ARG A 149 -19.66 19.36 13.25
CA ARG A 149 -20.00 20.69 12.72
C ARG A 149 -19.98 20.63 11.19
N PRO A 150 -20.88 21.35 10.51
CA PRO A 150 -20.81 21.51 9.05
C PRO A 150 -19.41 22.01 8.65
N GLY A 151 -18.84 21.43 7.59
CA GLY A 151 -17.57 21.91 7.05
C GLY A 151 -17.72 23.32 6.50
N VAL A 152 -16.71 24.17 6.72
CA VAL A 152 -16.68 25.56 6.19
C VAL A 152 -16.19 25.60 4.73
N GLY A 153 -15.86 24.45 4.12
CA GLY A 153 -15.34 24.34 2.76
C GLY A 153 -16.28 23.60 1.80
N SER A 154 -15.98 23.67 0.51
CA SER A 154 -16.66 22.89 -0.51
C SER A 154 -16.49 21.39 -0.28
N ALA A 155 -17.55 20.63 -0.59
CA ALA A 155 -17.50 19.18 -0.53
C ALA A 155 -16.41 18.64 -1.50
N PRO A 156 -15.64 17.60 -1.11
CA PRO A 156 -14.66 17.00 -2.00
C PRO A 156 -15.32 16.48 -3.29
N THR A 157 -14.72 16.77 -4.42
CA THR A 157 -15.19 16.33 -5.74
C THR A 157 -14.85 14.85 -5.99
N PRO A 158 -15.45 14.20 -7.02
CA PRO A 158 -15.05 12.85 -7.41
C PRO A 158 -13.55 12.71 -7.72
N ALA A 159 -12.93 13.75 -8.27
CA ALA A 159 -11.49 13.82 -8.53
C ALA A 159 -10.65 13.86 -7.25
N ASP A 160 -11.11 14.57 -6.22
CA ASP A 160 -10.43 14.59 -4.92
C ASP A 160 -10.44 13.22 -4.26
N TRP A 161 -11.57 12.51 -4.37
CA TRP A 161 -11.67 11.13 -3.89
C TRP A 161 -10.82 10.17 -4.69
N LEU A 162 -10.67 10.36 -6.01
CA LEU A 162 -9.76 9.56 -6.82
C LEU A 162 -8.31 9.70 -6.34
N ALA A 163 -7.86 10.93 -6.09
CA ALA A 163 -6.53 11.19 -5.55
C ALA A 163 -6.31 10.62 -4.13
N ARG A 164 -7.38 10.59 -3.31
CA ARG A 164 -7.35 9.96 -1.97
C ARG A 164 -7.25 8.45 -2.08
N LEU A 165 -8.06 7.82 -2.93
CA LEU A 165 -8.04 6.38 -3.18
C LEU A 165 -6.69 5.94 -3.75
N ALA A 166 -6.14 6.66 -4.72
CA ALA A 166 -4.82 6.37 -5.29
C ALA A 166 -3.71 6.36 -4.22
N ARG A 167 -3.75 7.31 -3.27
CA ARG A 167 -2.83 7.34 -2.13
C ARG A 167 -3.00 6.15 -1.20
N VAL A 168 -4.23 5.75 -0.89
CA VAL A 168 -4.48 4.55 -0.06
C VAL A 168 -3.92 3.30 -0.73
N VAL A 169 -4.13 3.14 -2.04
CA VAL A 169 -3.57 1.99 -2.78
C VAL A 169 -2.04 2.01 -2.78
N VAL A 170 -1.40 3.18 -2.95
CA VAL A 170 0.07 3.31 -2.78
C VAL A 170 0.50 2.90 -1.37
N VAL A 171 -0.23 3.31 -0.33
CA VAL A 171 0.05 2.93 1.06
C VAL A 171 -0.13 1.43 1.30
N LEU A 172 -1.11 0.77 0.65
CA LEU A 172 -1.30 -0.68 0.72
C LEU A 172 -0.10 -1.48 0.20
N LEU A 173 0.69 -0.92 -0.73
CA LEU A 173 1.91 -1.57 -1.20
C LEU A 173 3.04 -1.55 -0.15
N VAL A 174 3.01 -0.66 0.85
CA VAL A 174 4.04 -0.58 1.89
C VAL A 174 4.13 -1.87 2.71
N PRO A 175 3.07 -2.38 3.36
CA PRO A 175 3.13 -3.66 4.04
C PRO A 175 3.41 -4.82 3.06
N LEU A 176 2.88 -4.80 1.83
CA LEU A 176 3.18 -5.83 0.84
C LEU A 176 4.68 -5.94 0.54
N LEU A 177 5.35 -4.81 0.32
CA LEU A 177 6.79 -4.74 0.05
C LEU A 177 7.61 -5.12 1.29
N LEU A 178 7.22 -4.68 2.49
CA LEU A 178 7.89 -5.07 3.73
C LEU A 178 7.82 -6.58 3.97
N VAL A 179 6.62 -7.16 3.84
CA VAL A 179 6.43 -8.61 4.01
C VAL A 179 7.14 -9.38 2.88
N GLY A 180 7.12 -8.90 1.63
CA GLY A 180 7.89 -9.51 0.54
C GLY A 180 9.42 -9.44 0.75
N GLY A 181 9.90 -8.34 1.32
CA GLY A 181 11.27 -8.20 1.79
C GLY A 181 11.60 -9.23 2.88
N LEU A 182 10.72 -9.41 3.87
CA LEU A 182 10.85 -10.45 4.90
C LEU A 182 10.90 -11.84 4.25
N VAL A 183 9.95 -12.21 3.39
CA VAL A 183 9.92 -13.50 2.68
C VAL A 183 11.28 -13.84 2.08
N THR A 184 11.92 -12.87 1.43
CA THR A 184 13.23 -13.10 0.81
C THR A 184 14.37 -13.10 1.84
N SER A 185 14.30 -12.21 2.84
CA SER A 185 15.33 -12.05 3.88
C SER A 185 15.42 -13.26 4.82
N THR A 186 14.28 -13.89 5.13
CA THR A 186 14.17 -15.07 6.00
C THR A 186 14.28 -16.37 5.22
N GLY A 187 14.37 -16.33 3.88
CA GLY A 187 14.36 -17.52 3.04
C GLY A 187 13.04 -18.29 3.12
N SER A 188 11.92 -17.59 3.25
CA SER A 188 10.57 -18.16 3.29
C SER A 188 9.93 -18.28 1.91
N GLY A 189 10.64 -17.90 0.84
CA GLY A 189 10.06 -17.77 -0.49
C GLY A 189 9.51 -19.05 -1.11
N LEU A 190 9.90 -20.23 -0.61
CA LEU A 190 9.50 -21.56 -1.07
C LEU A 190 8.98 -22.42 0.10
N ALA A 191 8.46 -21.79 1.17
CA ALA A 191 7.94 -22.50 2.33
C ALA A 191 6.60 -23.21 2.03
N VAL A 192 5.82 -22.69 1.08
CA VAL A 192 4.59 -23.27 0.56
C VAL A 192 4.82 -23.70 -0.90
N PRO A 193 4.79 -25.01 -1.22
CA PRO A 193 5.25 -25.53 -2.52
C PRO A 193 4.22 -25.35 -3.66
N ASP A 194 2.97 -25.07 -3.34
CA ASP A 194 1.86 -24.96 -4.31
C ASP A 194 1.32 -23.53 -4.45
N TRP A 195 0.63 -23.29 -5.57
CA TRP A 195 -0.13 -22.08 -5.88
C TRP A 195 -1.23 -22.44 -6.91
N PRO A 196 -2.45 -21.86 -6.85
CA PRO A 196 -2.92 -20.81 -5.94
C PRO A 196 -3.34 -21.32 -4.55
N GLY A 197 -3.21 -22.62 -4.27
CA GLY A 197 -3.50 -23.20 -2.96
C GLY A 197 -2.44 -22.94 -1.90
N THR A 198 -2.68 -23.50 -0.71
CA THR A 198 -1.71 -23.63 0.38
C THR A 198 -1.77 -25.07 0.91
N PHE A 199 -0.75 -25.87 0.63
CA PHE A 199 -0.67 -27.30 0.95
C PHE A 199 -1.89 -28.10 0.45
N GLY A 200 -2.33 -27.85 -0.78
CA GLY A 200 -3.49 -28.51 -1.41
C GLY A 200 -4.85 -27.98 -0.95
N GLY A 201 -4.89 -27.08 0.04
CA GLY A 201 -6.09 -26.39 0.50
C GLY A 201 -6.36 -25.07 -0.23
N ASN A 202 -7.55 -24.51 -0.05
CA ASN A 202 -7.86 -23.17 -0.51
C ASN A 202 -7.08 -22.11 0.29
N MET A 203 -6.43 -21.17 -0.40
CA MET A 203 -5.60 -20.14 0.24
C MET A 203 -6.35 -19.29 1.27
N PHE A 204 -7.60 -18.88 0.99
CA PHE A 204 -8.36 -18.02 1.91
C PHE A 204 -8.83 -18.78 3.15
N LEU A 205 -9.06 -20.08 3.02
CA LEU A 205 -9.55 -20.95 4.10
C LEU A 205 -8.41 -21.66 4.86
N TYR A 206 -7.15 -21.38 4.53
CA TYR A 206 -6.03 -22.01 5.21
C TYR A 206 -5.96 -21.55 6.68
N PRO A 207 -5.99 -22.46 7.68
CA PRO A 207 -6.16 -22.06 9.07
C PRO A 207 -5.02 -21.18 9.61
N ILE A 208 -5.37 -20.12 10.37
CA ILE A 208 -4.36 -19.26 11.02
C ILE A 208 -3.42 -20.07 11.92
N SER A 209 -3.95 -21.03 12.66
CA SER A 209 -3.16 -21.90 13.53
C SER A 209 -2.14 -22.74 12.74
N ALA A 210 -2.50 -23.18 11.54
CA ALA A 210 -1.62 -23.94 10.67
C ALA A 210 -0.53 -23.04 10.07
N MET A 211 -0.86 -21.85 9.56
CA MET A 211 0.19 -20.93 9.05
C MET A 211 1.10 -20.42 10.17
N ALA A 212 0.58 -20.20 11.38
CA ALA A 212 1.35 -19.74 12.53
C ALA A 212 2.21 -20.83 13.18
N SER A 213 2.05 -22.10 12.80
CA SER A 213 2.89 -23.20 13.28
C SER A 213 4.35 -23.10 12.81
N CYS A 214 4.60 -22.37 11.71
CA CYS A 214 5.93 -22.13 11.17
C CYS A 214 6.04 -20.68 10.71
N ASP A 215 7.00 -19.93 11.28
CA ASP A 215 7.24 -18.51 10.95
C ASP A 215 7.44 -18.28 9.43
N LYS A 216 8.13 -19.19 8.76
CA LYS A 216 8.36 -19.09 7.31
C LYS A 216 7.06 -19.19 6.51
N VAL A 217 6.18 -20.14 6.87
CA VAL A 217 4.86 -20.30 6.24
C VAL A 217 3.99 -19.07 6.52
N TYR A 218 4.00 -18.56 7.76
CA TYR A 218 3.25 -17.37 8.16
C TYR A 218 3.57 -16.16 7.28
N VAL A 219 4.86 -15.84 7.13
CA VAL A 219 5.33 -14.69 6.36
C VAL A 219 5.08 -14.86 4.87
N GLU A 220 5.28 -16.05 4.31
CA GLU A 220 4.98 -16.31 2.90
C GLU A 220 3.49 -16.23 2.58
N HIS A 221 2.66 -16.90 3.38
CA HIS A 221 1.21 -16.90 3.18
C HIS A 221 0.62 -15.50 3.39
N GLY A 222 1.07 -14.78 4.43
CA GLY A 222 0.69 -13.38 4.65
C GLY A 222 1.05 -12.47 3.47
N HIS A 223 2.22 -12.68 2.83
CA HIS A 223 2.59 -11.95 1.61
C HIS A 223 1.59 -12.19 0.47
N ARG A 224 1.16 -13.44 0.26
CA ARG A 224 0.15 -13.80 -0.76
C ARG A 224 -1.17 -13.06 -0.51
N LEU A 225 -1.64 -13.05 0.74
CA LEU A 225 -2.87 -12.35 1.13
C LEU A 225 -2.76 -10.83 0.91
N PHE A 226 -1.65 -10.18 1.32
CA PHE A 226 -1.44 -8.76 1.03
C PHE A 226 -1.42 -8.48 -0.49
N GLY A 227 -0.93 -9.43 -1.29
CA GLY A 227 -1.00 -9.36 -2.75
C GLY A 227 -2.44 -9.29 -3.27
N VAL A 228 -3.34 -10.09 -2.69
CA VAL A 228 -4.79 -10.02 -3.00
C VAL A 228 -5.38 -8.67 -2.60
N LEU A 229 -5.06 -8.15 -1.40
CA LEU A 229 -5.55 -6.84 -0.96
C LEU A 229 -5.15 -5.72 -1.92
N VAL A 230 -3.88 -5.72 -2.37
CA VAL A 230 -3.39 -4.78 -3.38
C VAL A 230 -4.06 -4.98 -4.74
N GLY A 231 -4.30 -6.23 -5.15
CA GLY A 231 -5.07 -6.54 -6.36
C GLY A 231 -6.49 -5.97 -6.33
N LEU A 232 -7.22 -6.14 -5.22
CA LEU A 232 -8.55 -5.57 -5.03
C LEU A 232 -8.52 -4.03 -5.02
N GLY A 233 -7.53 -3.43 -4.34
CA GLY A 233 -7.36 -1.98 -4.30
C GLY A 233 -7.07 -1.37 -5.67
N THR A 234 -6.20 -2.01 -6.45
CA THR A 234 -5.85 -1.57 -7.81
C THR A 234 -7.00 -1.77 -8.79
N MET A 235 -7.79 -2.84 -8.65
CA MET A 235 -9.04 -3.04 -9.41
C MET A 235 -10.04 -1.91 -9.12
N ALA A 236 -10.30 -1.61 -7.85
CA ALA A 236 -11.20 -0.52 -7.46
C ALA A 236 -10.70 0.85 -7.95
N LEU A 237 -9.39 1.10 -7.86
CA LEU A 237 -8.77 2.32 -8.37
C LEU A 237 -8.91 2.44 -9.88
N ALA A 238 -8.66 1.36 -10.65
CA ALA A 238 -8.81 1.36 -12.10
C ALA A 238 -10.27 1.61 -12.50
N GLY A 239 -11.22 0.89 -11.90
CA GLY A 239 -12.65 1.07 -12.14
C GLY A 239 -13.13 2.49 -11.81
N TYR A 240 -12.72 3.04 -10.67
CA TYR A 240 -13.09 4.40 -10.29
C TYR A 240 -12.41 5.46 -11.18
N THR A 241 -11.14 5.27 -11.55
CA THR A 241 -10.45 6.13 -12.54
C THR A 241 -11.21 6.15 -13.86
N LEU A 242 -11.62 4.98 -14.36
CA LEU A 242 -12.38 4.88 -15.61
C LEU A 242 -13.73 5.60 -15.56
N ALA A 243 -14.34 5.73 -14.38
CA ALA A 243 -15.63 6.37 -14.19
C ALA A 243 -15.55 7.89 -14.04
N VAL A 244 -14.47 8.44 -13.46
CA VAL A 244 -14.42 9.87 -13.07
C VAL A 244 -13.32 10.70 -13.75
N GLU A 245 -12.33 10.06 -14.35
CA GLU A 245 -11.19 10.76 -14.97
C GLU A 245 -11.45 11.01 -16.47
N GLY A 246 -11.34 12.26 -16.90
CA GLY A 246 -11.54 12.64 -18.31
C GLY A 246 -10.29 12.41 -19.17
N ARG A 247 -9.09 12.45 -18.58
CA ARG A 247 -7.83 12.31 -19.32
C ARG A 247 -7.59 10.87 -19.74
N VAL A 248 -7.68 10.58 -21.03
CA VAL A 248 -7.54 9.23 -21.62
C VAL A 248 -6.22 8.56 -21.20
N TRP A 249 -5.11 9.29 -21.18
CA TRP A 249 -3.82 8.73 -20.80
C TRP A 249 -3.80 8.25 -19.34
N VAL A 250 -4.49 8.93 -18.42
CA VAL A 250 -4.58 8.53 -17.00
C VAL A 250 -5.41 7.26 -16.86
N ARG A 251 -6.51 7.15 -17.62
CA ARG A 251 -7.35 5.95 -17.70
C ARG A 251 -6.56 4.74 -18.20
N LEU A 252 -5.86 4.90 -19.33
CA LEU A 252 -5.01 3.84 -19.89
C LEU A 252 -3.89 3.44 -18.92
N TRP A 253 -3.28 4.41 -18.24
CA TRP A 253 -2.24 4.15 -17.23
C TRP A 253 -2.78 3.34 -16.04
N ALA A 254 -3.98 3.65 -15.54
CA ALA A 254 -4.61 2.90 -14.46
C ALA A 254 -4.97 1.46 -14.87
N VAL A 255 -5.47 1.26 -16.10
CA VAL A 255 -5.74 -0.08 -16.65
C VAL A 255 -4.46 -0.88 -16.81
N LEU A 256 -3.40 -0.27 -17.38
CA LEU A 256 -2.11 -0.91 -17.54
C LEU A 256 -1.54 -1.37 -16.18
N ILE A 257 -1.58 -0.50 -15.16
CA ILE A 257 -1.14 -0.85 -13.81
C ILE A 257 -1.93 -2.06 -13.28
N PHE A 258 -3.24 -2.07 -13.42
CA PHE A 258 -4.07 -3.19 -12.95
C PHE A 258 -3.70 -4.51 -13.67
N VAL A 259 -3.53 -4.48 -14.99
CA VAL A 259 -3.09 -5.66 -15.77
C VAL A 259 -1.71 -6.14 -15.31
N LEU A 260 -0.77 -5.22 -15.06
CA LEU A 260 0.56 -5.56 -14.55
C LEU A 260 0.51 -6.16 -13.14
N VAL A 261 -0.41 -5.72 -12.28
CA VAL A 261 -0.63 -6.30 -10.94
C VAL A 261 -1.19 -7.72 -11.03
N CYS A 262 -2.12 -7.99 -11.95
CA CYS A 262 -2.57 -9.35 -12.24
C CYS A 262 -1.41 -10.23 -12.72
N GLY A 263 -0.61 -9.72 -13.67
CA GLY A 263 0.60 -10.39 -14.14
C GLY A 263 1.62 -10.65 -13.03
N GLN A 264 1.77 -9.73 -12.08
CA GLN A 264 2.60 -9.94 -10.89
C GLN A 264 2.12 -11.06 -9.98
N GLY A 265 0.80 -11.17 -9.76
CA GLY A 265 0.22 -12.26 -8.99
C GLY A 265 0.51 -13.61 -9.63
N VAL A 266 0.32 -13.72 -10.96
CA VAL A 266 0.62 -14.93 -11.73
C VAL A 266 2.11 -15.25 -11.69
N LEU A 267 2.99 -14.28 -11.95
CA LEU A 267 4.44 -14.46 -11.90
C LEU A 267 4.91 -14.91 -10.49
N GLY A 268 4.32 -14.33 -9.45
CA GLY A 268 4.58 -14.69 -8.06
C GLY A 268 4.19 -16.13 -7.72
N GLY A 269 3.10 -16.64 -8.30
CA GLY A 269 2.70 -18.04 -8.17
C GLY A 269 3.55 -19.00 -8.98
N VAL A 270 3.76 -18.70 -10.26
CA VAL A 270 4.55 -19.53 -11.20
C VAL A 270 5.97 -19.73 -10.69
N ARG A 271 6.63 -18.68 -10.19
CA ARG A 271 8.00 -18.80 -9.67
C ARG A 271 8.12 -19.70 -8.44
N VAL A 272 7.03 -19.89 -7.68
CA VAL A 272 7.01 -20.82 -6.53
C VAL A 272 6.90 -22.25 -7.05
N VAL A 273 5.92 -22.52 -7.92
CA VAL A 273 5.69 -23.87 -8.48
C VAL A 273 6.90 -24.36 -9.28
N GLN A 274 7.61 -23.45 -9.95
CA GLN A 274 8.83 -23.78 -10.71
C GLN A 274 10.12 -23.63 -9.89
N GLU A 275 10.05 -23.25 -8.61
CA GLU A 275 11.21 -23.00 -7.75
C GLU A 275 12.25 -22.05 -8.38
N SER A 276 11.77 -21.09 -9.19
CA SER A 276 12.62 -20.31 -10.09
C SER A 276 13.21 -19.07 -9.39
N GLN A 277 14.53 -19.08 -9.20
CA GLN A 277 15.27 -17.91 -8.69
C GLN A 277 15.25 -16.73 -9.67
N TYR A 278 15.28 -17.00 -10.97
CA TYR A 278 15.10 -15.95 -12.00
C TYR A 278 13.70 -15.36 -11.97
N GLY A 279 12.67 -16.19 -11.78
CA GLY A 279 11.30 -15.72 -11.58
C GLY A 279 11.16 -14.84 -10.34
N ALA A 280 11.81 -15.21 -9.23
CA ALA A 280 11.85 -14.41 -8.02
C ALA A 280 12.53 -13.03 -8.24
N LEU A 281 13.63 -12.98 -9.00
CA LEU A 281 14.30 -11.74 -9.40
C LEU A 281 13.36 -10.84 -10.19
N VAL A 282 12.76 -11.35 -11.28
CA VAL A 282 11.88 -10.55 -12.15
C VAL A 282 10.66 -10.07 -11.38
N HIS A 283 10.08 -10.91 -10.53
CA HIS A 283 8.99 -10.55 -9.63
C HIS A 283 9.37 -9.40 -8.69
N GLY A 284 10.51 -9.51 -8.00
CA GLY A 284 10.97 -8.47 -7.08
C GLY A 284 11.26 -7.11 -7.74
N VAL A 285 11.84 -7.10 -8.94
CA VAL A 285 12.09 -5.87 -9.71
C VAL A 285 10.79 -5.27 -10.22
N LEU A 286 9.93 -6.07 -10.87
CA LEU A 286 8.70 -5.59 -11.48
C LEU A 286 7.70 -5.08 -10.42
N ALA A 287 7.65 -5.67 -9.23
CA ALA A 287 6.85 -5.17 -8.11
C ALA A 287 7.21 -3.71 -7.73
N GLN A 288 8.50 -3.37 -7.68
CA GLN A 288 8.94 -2.00 -7.39
C GLN A 288 8.71 -1.03 -8.55
N VAL A 289 8.81 -1.50 -9.79
CA VAL A 289 8.43 -0.70 -10.97
C VAL A 289 6.94 -0.35 -10.93
N ILE A 290 6.07 -1.32 -10.64
CA ILE A 290 4.62 -1.10 -10.50
C ILE A 290 4.32 -0.14 -9.35
N PHE A 291 5.04 -0.25 -8.22
CA PHE A 291 4.94 0.71 -7.12
C PHE A 291 5.25 2.14 -7.59
N ALA A 292 6.33 2.34 -8.36
CA ALA A 292 6.65 3.64 -8.94
C ALA A 292 5.55 4.14 -9.91
N MET A 293 5.00 3.25 -10.75
CA MET A 293 3.90 3.60 -11.66
C MET A 293 2.64 4.05 -10.92
N LEU A 294 2.30 3.38 -9.80
CA LEU A 294 1.20 3.77 -8.91
C LEU A 294 1.44 5.11 -8.22
N VAL A 295 2.68 5.38 -7.77
CA VAL A 295 3.07 6.69 -7.23
C VAL A 295 2.91 7.78 -8.30
N ALA A 296 3.29 7.50 -9.54
CA ALA A 296 3.11 8.44 -10.64
C ALA A 296 1.61 8.71 -10.92
N LEU A 297 0.77 7.68 -10.88
CA LEU A 297 -0.68 7.82 -10.99
C LEU A 297 -1.25 8.69 -9.85
N ALA A 298 -0.88 8.41 -8.61
CA ALA A 298 -1.30 9.17 -7.43
C ALA A 298 -0.84 10.65 -7.51
N CYS A 299 0.37 10.91 -8.00
CA CYS A 299 0.84 12.27 -8.25
C CYS A 299 0.00 12.97 -9.32
N SER A 300 -0.25 12.32 -10.45
CA SER A 300 -0.97 12.91 -11.60
C SER A 300 -2.47 13.17 -11.38
N THR A 301 -3.06 12.43 -10.44
CA THR A 301 -4.46 12.61 -10.01
C THR A 301 -4.58 13.63 -8.88
N SER A 302 -3.48 13.97 -8.20
CA SER A 302 -3.48 14.91 -7.07
C SER A 302 -3.95 16.32 -7.43
N GLY A 303 -4.59 17.00 -6.46
CA GLY A 303 -4.97 18.39 -6.59
C GLY A 303 -3.79 19.29 -6.94
N ALA A 304 -2.63 19.08 -6.30
CA ALA A 304 -1.41 19.84 -6.54
C ALA A 304 -0.93 19.76 -8.01
N TYR A 305 -1.03 18.58 -8.64
CA TYR A 305 -0.66 18.41 -10.04
C TYR A 305 -1.67 19.08 -10.98
N ARG A 306 -2.97 18.94 -10.67
CA ARG A 306 -4.07 19.46 -11.48
C ARG A 306 -4.19 20.98 -11.43
N SER A 307 -3.96 21.57 -10.26
CA SER A 307 -4.05 23.02 -10.04
C SER A 307 -2.82 23.79 -10.52
N GLU A 308 -1.76 23.09 -10.94
CA GLU A 308 -0.55 23.73 -11.42
C GLU A 308 -0.80 24.36 -12.80
N THR A 309 -0.80 25.69 -12.83
CA THR A 309 -1.00 26.55 -14.02
C THR A 309 0.14 27.54 -14.22
N GLY A 310 1.16 27.51 -13.37
CA GLY A 310 2.31 28.38 -13.42
C GLY A 310 3.22 28.11 -14.62
N GLY A 311 3.97 29.13 -15.02
CA GLY A 311 5.05 29.00 -16.00
C GLY A 311 6.31 28.42 -15.37
N ALA A 312 7.12 27.76 -16.19
CA ALA A 312 8.39 27.19 -15.77
C ALA A 312 9.33 28.25 -15.16
N GLU A 313 9.92 27.95 -14.01
CA GLU A 313 10.90 28.82 -13.37
C GLU A 313 12.33 28.45 -13.79
N ALA A 314 13.26 29.38 -13.57
CA ALA A 314 14.68 29.17 -13.85
C ALA A 314 15.19 27.90 -13.15
N GLY A 315 15.86 27.04 -13.91
CA GLY A 315 16.42 25.77 -13.44
C GLY A 315 15.46 24.58 -13.39
N ASP A 316 14.16 24.74 -13.68
CA ASP A 316 13.20 23.62 -13.60
C ASP A 316 13.49 22.51 -14.62
N ARG A 317 14.04 22.85 -15.79
CA ARG A 317 14.55 21.85 -16.76
C ARG A 317 15.70 21.02 -16.19
N GLY A 318 16.64 21.68 -15.49
CA GLY A 318 17.79 21.02 -14.85
C GLY A 318 17.36 20.14 -13.68
N ARG A 319 16.41 20.61 -12.86
CA ARG A 319 15.74 19.81 -11.81
C ARG A 319 15.13 18.54 -12.40
N LYS A 320 14.30 18.68 -13.44
CA LYS A 320 13.70 17.53 -14.14
C LYS A 320 14.76 16.55 -14.64
N ALA A 321 15.83 17.04 -15.27
CA ALA A 321 16.90 16.19 -15.81
C ALA A 321 17.58 15.38 -14.69
N LEU A 322 17.95 16.04 -13.58
CA LEU A 322 18.56 15.38 -12.42
C LEU A 322 17.62 14.36 -11.77
N ALA A 323 16.34 14.69 -11.57
CA ALA A 323 15.36 13.75 -11.05
C ALA A 323 15.18 12.53 -11.96
N THR A 324 15.21 12.75 -13.28
CA THR A 324 15.12 11.68 -14.27
C THR A 324 16.35 10.78 -14.22
N ALA A 325 17.55 11.35 -14.16
CA ALA A 325 18.79 10.60 -14.03
C ALA A 325 18.81 9.77 -12.73
N LEU A 326 18.41 10.37 -11.61
CA LEU A 326 18.28 9.68 -10.32
C LEU A 326 17.33 8.48 -10.44
N LEU A 327 16.11 8.68 -10.97
CA LEU A 327 15.13 7.60 -11.10
C LEU A 327 15.67 6.42 -11.92
N HIS A 328 16.25 6.67 -13.09
CA HIS A 328 16.75 5.60 -13.96
C HIS A 328 17.98 4.90 -13.37
N THR A 329 18.87 5.64 -12.72
CA THR A 329 20.05 5.06 -12.08
C THR A 329 19.65 4.20 -10.87
N THR A 330 18.65 4.63 -10.09
CA THR A 330 18.07 3.82 -9.00
C THR A 330 17.41 2.55 -9.52
N LEU A 331 16.70 2.60 -10.66
CA LEU A 331 16.15 1.41 -11.30
C LEU A 331 17.26 0.44 -11.74
N LEU A 332 18.35 0.94 -12.32
CA LEU A 332 19.50 0.10 -12.66
C LEU A 332 20.14 -0.53 -11.43
N GLN A 333 20.34 0.26 -10.35
CA GLN A 333 20.86 -0.24 -9.08
C GLN A 333 19.98 -1.33 -8.47
N LEU A 334 18.65 -1.17 -8.57
CA LEU A 334 17.66 -2.16 -8.13
C LEU A 334 17.86 -3.50 -8.84
N VAL A 335 18.08 -3.49 -10.16
CA VAL A 335 18.33 -4.73 -10.93
C VAL A 335 19.59 -5.44 -10.41
N PHE A 336 20.71 -4.74 -10.25
CA PHE A 336 21.92 -5.34 -9.71
C PHE A 336 21.75 -5.85 -8.27
N GLY A 337 21.00 -5.13 -7.44
CA GLY A 337 20.68 -5.55 -6.08
C GLY A 337 19.84 -6.82 -6.06
N ALA A 338 18.85 -6.93 -6.94
CA ALA A 338 18.01 -8.13 -7.10
C ALA A 338 18.81 -9.31 -7.66
N MET A 339 19.69 -9.09 -8.64
CA MET A 339 20.59 -10.11 -9.17
C MET A 339 21.47 -10.70 -8.08
N TYR A 340 22.12 -9.87 -7.25
CA TYR A 340 22.90 -10.38 -6.13
C TYR A 340 22.03 -11.13 -5.11
N ARG A 341 20.87 -10.55 -4.74
CA ARG A 341 19.98 -11.11 -3.72
C ARG A 341 19.41 -12.48 -4.09
N HIS A 342 19.14 -12.73 -5.37
CA HIS A 342 18.51 -13.97 -5.83
C HIS A 342 19.49 -14.96 -6.47
N LEU A 343 20.58 -14.49 -7.09
CA LEU A 343 21.53 -15.34 -7.82
C LEU A 343 22.93 -15.41 -7.18
N GLY A 344 23.21 -14.61 -6.15
CA GLY A 344 24.49 -14.62 -5.45
C GLY A 344 25.68 -14.11 -6.27
N SER A 345 25.44 -13.46 -7.41
CA SER A 345 26.49 -13.02 -8.35
C SER A 345 27.43 -11.96 -7.72
N PRO A 346 28.74 -12.23 -7.57
CA PRO A 346 29.68 -11.26 -7.03
C PRO A 346 29.82 -10.01 -7.91
N HIS A 347 29.80 -10.20 -9.24
CA HIS A 347 29.83 -9.07 -10.17
C HIS A 347 28.62 -8.14 -9.98
N ALA A 348 27.42 -8.71 -9.82
CA ALA A 348 26.23 -7.92 -9.55
C ALA A 348 26.33 -7.12 -8.24
N LEU A 349 26.96 -7.68 -7.19
CA LEU A 349 27.21 -6.96 -5.94
C LEU A 349 28.12 -5.75 -6.15
N TYR A 350 29.27 -5.93 -6.79
CA TYR A 350 30.21 -4.82 -7.01
C TYR A 350 29.60 -3.74 -7.91
N SER A 351 28.87 -4.14 -8.95
CA SER A 351 28.11 -3.20 -9.79
C SER A 351 27.02 -2.47 -8.99
N HIS A 352 26.30 -3.16 -8.09
CA HIS A 352 25.33 -2.53 -7.19
C HIS A 352 26.00 -1.47 -6.29
N ILE A 353 27.16 -1.79 -5.69
CA ILE A 353 27.92 -0.87 -4.84
C ILE A 353 28.42 0.35 -5.63
N ALA A 354 28.99 0.15 -6.81
CA ALA A 354 29.48 1.23 -7.66
C ALA A 354 28.34 2.18 -8.07
N VAL A 355 27.21 1.62 -8.53
CA VAL A 355 26.02 2.41 -8.90
C VAL A 355 25.41 3.09 -7.66
N ALA A 356 25.51 2.50 -6.46
CA ALA A 356 25.04 3.14 -5.22
C ALA A 356 25.73 4.48 -4.93
N LEU A 357 27.02 4.61 -5.24
CA LEU A 357 27.75 5.87 -5.10
C LEU A 357 27.23 6.93 -6.08
N VAL A 358 26.89 6.52 -7.31
CA VAL A 358 26.27 7.41 -8.31
C VAL A 358 24.87 7.83 -7.87
N VAL A 359 24.05 6.90 -7.35
CA VAL A 359 22.72 7.20 -6.82
C VAL A 359 22.80 8.13 -5.62
N LEU A 360 23.78 7.96 -4.73
CA LEU A 360 24.02 8.88 -3.61
C LEU A 360 24.34 10.29 -4.11
N LEU A 361 25.28 10.42 -5.05
CA LEU A 361 25.64 11.72 -5.63
C LEU A 361 24.45 12.39 -6.33
N LEU A 362 23.75 11.66 -7.21
CA LEU A 362 22.57 12.17 -7.91
C LEU A 362 21.44 12.51 -6.93
N GLY A 363 21.27 11.71 -5.86
CA GLY A 363 20.30 11.94 -4.80
C GLY A 363 20.56 13.25 -4.06
N VAL A 364 21.81 13.51 -3.67
CA VAL A 364 22.23 14.76 -3.02
C VAL A 364 22.03 15.96 -3.96
N LEU A 365 22.48 15.86 -5.21
CA LEU A 365 22.37 16.96 -6.18
C LEU A 365 20.92 17.26 -6.55
N ALA A 366 20.13 16.23 -6.88
CA ALA A 366 18.72 16.39 -7.24
C ALA A 366 17.90 16.85 -6.03
N GLY A 367 18.13 16.22 -4.86
CA GLY A 367 17.47 16.56 -3.61
C GLY A 367 17.71 18.00 -3.19
N GLY A 368 18.97 18.45 -3.20
CA GLY A 368 19.34 19.84 -2.90
C GLY A 368 18.73 20.83 -3.88
N ARG A 369 18.79 20.56 -5.20
CA ARG A 369 18.21 21.44 -6.23
C ARG A 369 16.69 21.58 -6.11
N PHE A 370 15.98 20.52 -5.73
CA PHE A 370 14.54 20.58 -5.46
C PHE A 370 14.23 21.26 -4.14
N ALA A 371 14.97 20.95 -3.07
CA ALA A 371 14.77 21.53 -1.73
C ALA A 371 15.02 23.05 -1.71
N SER A 372 15.91 23.54 -2.56
CA SER A 372 16.24 24.96 -2.73
C SER A 372 15.51 25.61 -3.92
N ARG A 373 14.39 25.03 -4.39
CA ARG A 373 13.57 25.66 -5.45
C ARG A 373 13.04 27.02 -4.94
N PRO A 374 13.17 28.11 -5.72
CA PRO A 374 12.63 29.41 -5.33
C PRO A 374 11.10 29.39 -5.30
N ASN A 375 10.53 30.33 -4.54
CA ASN A 375 9.09 30.60 -4.46
C ASN A 375 8.18 29.36 -4.33
N PRO A 376 8.50 28.36 -3.48
CA PRO A 376 7.76 27.09 -3.46
C PRO A 376 6.33 27.24 -2.94
N GLY A 377 6.04 28.30 -2.19
CA GLY A 377 4.69 28.62 -1.70
C GLY A 377 3.75 29.20 -2.75
N ARG A 378 4.25 29.50 -3.96
CA ARG A 378 3.41 30.03 -5.06
C ARG A 378 2.38 29.02 -5.54
N THR A 379 2.72 27.72 -5.53
CA THR A 379 1.82 26.66 -5.98
C THR A 379 1.95 25.43 -5.10
N ALA A 380 0.87 24.64 -5.01
CA ALA A 380 0.89 23.38 -4.28
C ALA A 380 1.90 22.38 -4.87
N ALA A 381 2.11 22.37 -6.19
CA ALA A 381 3.14 21.55 -6.83
C ALA A 381 4.56 21.98 -6.45
N GLY A 382 4.81 23.29 -6.32
CA GLY A 382 6.09 23.82 -5.82
C GLY A 382 6.39 23.34 -4.39
N PHE A 383 5.38 23.33 -3.52
CA PHE A 383 5.51 22.79 -2.16
C PHE A 383 5.83 21.29 -2.15
N VAL A 384 5.13 20.49 -2.97
CA VAL A 384 5.41 19.06 -3.12
C VAL A 384 6.82 18.83 -3.67
N ALA A 385 7.26 19.63 -4.64
CA ALA A 385 8.61 19.55 -5.20
C ALA A 385 9.68 19.77 -4.12
N VAL A 386 9.59 20.83 -3.33
CA VAL A 386 10.54 21.09 -2.22
C VAL A 386 10.50 19.96 -1.18
N GLY A 387 9.31 19.52 -0.78
CA GLY A 387 9.14 18.41 0.15
C GLY A 387 9.80 17.13 -0.35
N SER A 388 9.62 16.79 -1.63
CA SER A 388 10.24 15.63 -2.27
C SER A 388 11.77 15.74 -2.33
N GLY A 389 12.31 16.94 -2.56
CA GLY A 389 13.76 17.17 -2.51
C GLY A 389 14.36 16.90 -1.13
N ARG A 390 13.73 17.41 -0.07
CA ARG A 390 14.13 17.13 1.32
C ARG A 390 14.00 15.65 1.67
N ALA A 391 12.92 15.01 1.24
CA ALA A 391 12.70 13.59 1.46
C ALA A 391 13.79 12.73 0.79
N VAL A 392 14.20 13.03 -0.45
CA VAL A 392 15.31 12.29 -1.08
C VAL A 392 16.61 12.42 -0.30
N LEU A 393 16.95 13.61 0.22
CA LEU A 393 18.19 13.79 1.01
C LEU A 393 18.22 12.86 2.23
N VAL A 394 17.10 12.74 2.94
CA VAL A 394 16.99 11.84 4.10
C VAL A 394 17.03 10.38 3.64
N VAL A 395 16.19 10.01 2.67
CA VAL A 395 16.00 8.62 2.25
C VAL A 395 17.26 8.05 1.60
N VAL A 396 17.99 8.82 0.78
CA VAL A 396 19.23 8.36 0.14
C VAL A 396 20.37 8.18 1.15
N SER A 397 20.45 9.08 2.14
CA SER A 397 21.45 8.97 3.22
C SER A 397 21.19 7.72 4.06
N LEU A 398 19.93 7.51 4.45
CA LEU A 398 19.52 6.29 5.16
C LEU A 398 19.75 5.04 4.31
N GLN A 399 19.48 5.10 2.99
CA GLN A 399 19.68 3.96 2.09
C GLN A 399 21.14 3.50 2.05
N PHE A 400 22.07 4.46 2.05
CA PHE A 400 23.50 4.18 2.04
C PHE A 400 23.93 3.47 3.34
N VAL A 401 23.51 3.99 4.50
CA VAL A 401 23.77 3.37 5.81
C VAL A 401 23.16 1.97 5.91
N LEU A 402 21.90 1.82 5.49
CA LEU A 402 21.23 0.52 5.44
C LEU A 402 21.93 -0.46 4.49
N GLY A 403 22.53 0.02 3.40
CA GLY A 403 23.29 -0.80 2.46
C GLY A 403 24.55 -1.39 3.08
N LEU A 404 25.30 -0.58 3.83
CA LEU A 404 26.46 -1.05 4.60
C LEU A 404 26.04 -2.08 5.66
N ALA A 405 24.97 -1.79 6.41
CA ALA A 405 24.44 -2.72 7.41
C ALA A 405 23.90 -4.02 6.80
N ALA A 406 23.27 -3.96 5.62
CA ALA A 406 22.82 -5.14 4.89
C ALA A 406 23.99 -6.02 4.39
N LEU A 407 25.10 -5.41 3.97
CA LEU A 407 26.33 -6.12 3.60
C LEU A 407 26.94 -6.85 4.81
N MET A 408 26.90 -6.25 6.00
CA MET A 408 27.31 -6.90 7.25
C MET A 408 26.37 -8.05 7.64
N ALA A 409 25.06 -7.86 7.44
CA ALA A 409 24.05 -8.88 7.76
C ALA A 409 24.11 -10.11 6.85
N ALA A 410 24.53 -9.94 5.60
CA ALA A 410 24.64 -10.98 4.58
C ALA A 410 25.87 -10.77 3.67
N PRO A 411 27.09 -11.06 4.17
CA PRO A 411 28.30 -10.95 3.38
C PRO A 411 28.29 -11.94 2.20
N PRO A 412 29.12 -11.75 1.16
CA PRO A 412 29.14 -12.60 -0.04
C PRO A 412 29.29 -14.10 0.24
N SER A 413 30.10 -14.45 1.25
CA SER A 413 30.31 -15.83 1.70
C SER A 413 29.07 -16.50 2.33
N SER A 414 28.04 -15.72 2.67
CA SER A 414 26.83 -16.22 3.34
C SER A 414 25.66 -16.51 2.39
N PHE A 415 25.85 -16.32 1.07
CA PHE A 415 24.78 -16.58 0.10
C PHE A 415 24.38 -18.07 0.12
N LYS A 416 23.07 -18.31 0.25
CA LYS A 416 22.43 -19.61 0.14
C LYS A 416 21.13 -19.45 -0.63
N ALA A 417 20.80 -20.43 -1.48
CA ALA A 417 19.47 -20.52 -2.07
C ALA A 417 18.40 -20.62 -0.96
N PRO A 418 17.18 -20.10 -1.19
CA PRO A 418 16.11 -20.24 -0.21
C PRO A 418 15.78 -21.73 -0.03
N PRO A 419 15.64 -22.21 1.22
CA PRO A 419 15.30 -23.61 1.47
C PRO A 419 13.88 -23.93 0.97
N LYS A 420 13.70 -25.16 0.52
CA LYS A 420 12.41 -25.70 0.06
C LYS A 420 11.53 -26.14 1.24
N ALA A 421 10.27 -26.47 0.97
CA ALA A 421 9.29 -26.81 2.01
C ALA A 421 9.67 -28.06 2.83
N ASP A 422 10.23 -29.08 2.19
CA ASP A 422 10.77 -30.30 2.81
C ASP A 422 12.02 -30.01 3.66
N GLU A 423 12.95 -29.20 3.14
CA GLU A 423 14.14 -28.75 3.87
C GLU A 423 13.76 -27.92 5.11
N ILE A 424 12.76 -27.04 5.00
CA ILE A 424 12.25 -26.24 6.13
C ILE A 424 11.67 -27.15 7.22
N ARG A 425 10.95 -28.21 6.82
CA ARG A 425 10.43 -29.20 7.77
C ARG A 425 11.57 -29.93 8.47
N ALA A 426 12.55 -30.42 7.72
CA ALA A 426 13.72 -31.10 8.27
C ALA A 426 14.52 -30.19 9.23
N MET A 427 14.67 -28.91 8.90
CA MET A 427 15.31 -27.93 9.78
C MET A 427 14.54 -27.73 11.09
N ALA A 428 13.21 -27.69 11.04
CA ALA A 428 12.36 -27.57 12.23
C ALA A 428 12.46 -28.82 13.12
N GLU A 429 12.45 -30.01 12.52
CA GLU A 429 12.63 -31.28 13.23
C GLU A 429 14.02 -31.40 13.87
N ALA A 430 15.05 -30.89 13.20
CA ALA A 430 16.42 -30.84 13.72
C ALA A 430 16.65 -29.74 14.77
N GLY A 431 15.65 -28.93 15.10
CA GLY A 431 15.78 -27.83 16.06
C GLY A 431 16.74 -26.73 15.62
N ALA A 432 16.86 -26.50 14.29
CA ALA A 432 17.79 -25.51 13.76
C ALA A 432 17.49 -24.10 14.28
N GLU A 433 18.49 -23.44 14.87
CA GLU A 433 18.33 -22.08 15.38
C GLU A 433 18.06 -21.07 14.25
N ALA A 434 17.09 -20.21 14.47
CA ALA A 434 16.82 -19.10 13.58
C ALA A 434 17.97 -18.08 13.62
N PRO A 435 18.32 -17.44 12.49
CA PRO A 435 19.31 -16.37 12.52
C PRO A 435 18.83 -15.20 13.39
N PRO A 436 19.74 -14.43 14.01
CA PRO A 436 19.38 -13.26 14.79
C PRO A 436 18.44 -12.32 14.03
N ALA A 437 17.33 -11.90 14.65
CA ALA A 437 16.24 -11.17 14.00
C ALA A 437 16.68 -9.89 13.27
N TRP A 438 17.73 -9.22 13.75
CA TRP A 438 18.23 -7.99 13.12
C TRP A 438 18.73 -8.21 11.68
N LYS A 439 19.24 -9.40 11.34
CA LYS A 439 19.77 -9.71 9.99
C LYS A 439 18.68 -9.62 8.92
N PRO A 440 17.55 -10.37 9.01
CA PRO A 440 16.49 -10.23 8.04
C PRO A 440 15.81 -8.86 8.10
N LEU A 441 15.68 -8.26 9.28
CA LEU A 441 15.05 -6.94 9.45
C LEU A 441 15.83 -5.84 8.71
N VAL A 442 17.16 -5.77 8.86
CA VAL A 442 17.95 -4.72 8.18
C VAL A 442 17.99 -4.92 6.67
N ARG A 443 18.04 -6.18 6.20
CA ARG A 443 17.97 -6.52 4.77
C ARG A 443 16.61 -6.17 4.15
N THR A 444 15.54 -6.29 4.93
CA THR A 444 14.19 -5.85 4.54
C THR A 444 14.09 -4.33 4.56
N ALA A 445 14.62 -3.68 5.60
CA ALA A 445 14.64 -2.22 5.69
C ALA A 445 15.41 -1.58 4.53
N HIS A 446 16.57 -2.14 4.15
CA HIS A 446 17.33 -1.67 2.99
C HIS A 446 16.53 -1.81 1.68
N GLN A 447 15.80 -2.91 1.49
CA GLN A 447 14.95 -3.08 0.31
C GLN A 447 13.77 -2.10 0.31
N ALA A 448 13.06 -1.98 1.44
CA ALA A 448 11.88 -1.13 1.57
C ALA A 448 12.23 0.36 1.45
N ASN A 449 13.35 0.80 2.04
CA ASN A 449 13.84 2.18 1.89
C ASN A 449 14.34 2.44 0.45
N GLY A 450 14.87 1.43 -0.25
CA GLY A 450 15.15 1.52 -1.69
C GLY A 450 13.89 1.75 -2.53
N ALA A 451 12.78 1.05 -2.21
CA ALA A 451 11.49 1.30 -2.83
C ALA A 451 10.94 2.70 -2.50
N LEU A 452 11.13 3.18 -1.26
CA LEU A 452 10.80 4.55 -0.89
C LEU A 452 11.62 5.59 -1.68
N LEU A 453 12.92 5.37 -1.88
CA LEU A 453 13.76 6.22 -2.71
C LEU A 453 13.21 6.30 -4.15
N LEU A 454 12.79 5.16 -4.70
CA LEU A 454 12.16 5.08 -6.00
C LEU A 454 10.84 5.88 -6.07
N ALA A 455 10.00 5.80 -5.03
CA ALA A 455 8.76 6.56 -4.94
C ALA A 455 9.00 8.09 -4.89
N VAL A 456 9.95 8.54 -4.06
CA VAL A 456 10.23 9.98 -3.95
C VAL A 456 10.92 10.50 -5.22
N ALA A 457 11.85 9.74 -5.81
CA ALA A 457 12.44 10.09 -7.11
C ALA A 457 11.38 10.16 -8.23
N THR A 458 10.40 9.24 -8.23
CA THR A 458 9.27 9.27 -9.16
C THR A 458 8.42 10.52 -8.97
N THR A 459 8.13 10.89 -7.72
CA THR A 459 7.43 12.14 -7.37
C THR A 459 8.17 13.36 -7.94
N MET A 460 9.49 13.43 -7.75
CA MET A 460 10.34 14.49 -8.31
C MET A 460 10.29 14.53 -9.84
N VAL A 461 10.27 13.38 -10.52
CA VAL A 461 10.15 13.32 -11.99
C VAL A 461 8.79 13.84 -12.45
N VAL A 462 7.69 13.41 -11.82
CA VAL A 462 6.32 13.82 -12.21
C VAL A 462 6.13 15.31 -12.00
N PHE A 463 6.47 15.83 -10.81
CA PHE A 463 6.32 17.26 -10.52
C PHE A 463 7.36 18.12 -11.24
N GLY A 464 8.59 17.64 -11.40
CA GLY A 464 9.61 18.32 -12.20
C GLY A 464 9.19 18.44 -13.67
N ARG A 465 8.57 17.41 -14.24
CA ARG A 465 7.95 17.49 -15.58
C ARG A 465 6.84 18.51 -15.63
N ARG A 466 5.89 18.46 -14.68
CA ARG A 466 4.74 19.37 -14.62
C ARG A 466 5.17 20.83 -14.50
N LEU A 467 6.09 21.13 -13.59
CA LEU A 467 6.61 22.48 -13.36
C LEU A 467 7.46 22.99 -14.54
N SER A 468 8.14 22.08 -15.27
CA SER A 468 8.94 22.47 -16.44
C SER A 468 8.14 22.67 -17.73
N ALA A 469 6.85 22.33 -17.74
CA ALA A 469 6.01 22.45 -18.92
C ALA A 469 5.65 23.92 -19.18
N SER A 470 5.82 24.39 -20.41
CA SER A 470 5.35 25.73 -20.80
C SER A 470 3.82 25.76 -20.89
N PRO A 471 3.17 26.91 -20.60
CA PRO A 471 1.70 27.04 -20.58
C PRO A 471 0.99 26.54 -21.85
N ALA A 472 1.65 26.58 -23.02
CA ALA A 472 1.08 26.22 -24.31
C ALA A 472 0.89 24.70 -24.58
N ARG A 473 1.32 23.80 -23.67
CA ARG A 473 1.20 22.33 -23.86
C ARG A 473 0.26 21.64 -22.86
N ALA A 474 -0.61 22.39 -22.18
CA ALA A 474 -1.43 21.86 -21.07
C ALA A 474 -2.91 21.56 -21.43
N VAL A 475 -3.25 21.41 -22.71
CA VAL A 475 -4.58 20.96 -23.18
C VAL A 475 -4.55 19.50 -23.57
#